data_AF-A0A4Y9SV32-F1
#
_entry.id   AF-A0A4Y9SV32-F1
#
_cell.length_a   1.000
_cell.length_b   1.000
_cell.length_c   1.000
_cell.angle_alpha   90.00
_cell.angle_beta   90.00
_cell.angle_gamma   90.00
#
_symmetry.space_group_name_H-M   'P 1'
#
loop_
_entity.id
_entity.type
_entity.pdbx_description
1 polymer ?
#
loop_
_entity_poly.entity_id
_entity_poly.type
_entity_poly.pdbx_seq_one_letter_code
_entity_poly.pdbx_strand_id
1 'polypeptide(L)'
;MKHERMLASAMVLLALAGCGAGNQSADNAAAPSQMRQGGMLMADTPQVNNAFPGNLSQYTISGPNLTVTDNVGGQVTPVPPKALLQFADTTVSLDVDDGNPAKAYRLYQAAFNRLPDLAGLGAQINGLNNGLSMEQVAQGFVNSKEFADTYGNLDSVQFVTLLYNNVLKRAPEPAGLAFHVGHLDGTNPDGRVFSRALVLTGFSESDENKALVADRIRNGIEYIPWGTSGPSNPATDFAGIYNGPLSGGDSGTVSLTVTASGALVGTVHSNGWNIDMSGVTGIAPGGRFALDVSGGGHTGTFTGSFNLGSGLATGFWNYPGTTAVGTFNGSSKPPVVALRFPQVQAIINQRCVVCHSASIANAGVRLDSEALIRAQAGLINTVAVQSTFMPLGNATGMTPDERALIGKWISDGTPP
;
A
#
# COMPACT_ATOMS: atom_id res chain seq x y z
N MET A 1 -17.30 -43.80 40.53
CA MET A 1 -18.07 -43.91 39.29
C MET A 1 -18.82 -42.60 39.06
N LYS A 2 -18.51 -41.91 37.95
CA LYS A 2 -19.36 -41.00 37.13
C LYS A 2 -20.03 -39.81 37.85
N HIS A 3 -20.02 -38.56 37.41
CA HIS A 3 -19.37 -37.80 36.35
C HIS A 3 -19.63 -36.31 36.70
N GLU A 4 -18.60 -35.48 36.63
CA GLU A 4 -18.69 -34.00 36.66
C GLU A 4 -19.35 -33.45 35.38
N ARG A 5 -19.99 -32.27 35.45
CA ARG A 5 -19.89 -31.20 34.44
C ARG A 5 -20.19 -29.81 35.04
N MET A 6 -19.12 -29.04 35.28
CA MET A 6 -19.15 -27.58 35.36
C MET A 6 -19.42 -26.97 33.98
N LEU A 7 -20.28 -25.96 33.92
CA LEU A 7 -20.40 -25.01 32.80
C LEU A 7 -19.37 -23.89 33.04
N ALA A 8 -18.29 -23.90 32.28
CA ALA A 8 -17.30 -22.82 32.25
C ALA A 8 -17.50 -21.99 30.97
N SER A 9 -17.69 -20.68 31.16
CA SER A 9 -17.72 -19.65 30.13
C SER A 9 -16.50 -19.73 29.21
N ALA A 10 -16.73 -19.82 27.90
CA ALA A 10 -15.69 -19.62 26.89
C ALA A 10 -15.75 -18.15 26.41
N MET A 11 -14.90 -17.31 27.00
CA MET A 11 -14.49 -16.04 26.41
C MET A 11 -13.79 -16.32 25.08
N VAL A 12 -14.39 -15.88 23.98
CA VAL A 12 -13.74 -15.86 22.66
C VAL A 12 -12.95 -14.55 22.56
N LEU A 13 -11.64 -14.61 22.82
CA LEU A 13 -10.72 -13.53 22.47
C LEU A 13 -10.48 -13.58 20.95
N LEU A 14 -11.04 -12.62 20.23
CA LEU A 14 -10.66 -12.31 18.86
C LEU A 14 -9.26 -11.69 18.87
N ALA A 15 -8.30 -12.34 18.22
CA ALA A 15 -6.99 -11.76 17.96
C ALA A 15 -7.12 -10.70 16.86
N LEU A 16 -6.91 -9.43 17.23
CA LEU A 16 -6.76 -8.32 16.30
C LEU A 16 -5.36 -8.36 15.67
N ALA A 17 -5.31 -8.50 14.36
CA ALA A 17 -4.26 -7.94 13.52
C ALA A 17 -4.96 -6.90 12.63
N GLY A 18 -4.61 -5.63 12.54
CA GLY A 18 -3.45 -4.88 13.02
C GLY A 18 -3.47 -3.65 12.13
N CYS A 19 -4.05 -2.56 12.63
CA CYS A 19 -3.98 -1.25 11.99
C CYS A 19 -2.81 -0.49 12.61
N GLY A 20 -1.94 0.09 11.78
CA GLY A 20 -0.85 0.98 12.21
C GLY A 20 0.56 0.43 11.97
N ALA A 21 1.37 1.22 11.25
CA ALA A 21 2.69 0.88 10.71
C ALA A 21 3.81 0.80 11.76
N GLY A 22 4.82 -0.05 11.47
CA GLY A 22 6.13 -0.05 12.12
C GLY A 22 7.00 -1.19 11.61
N ASN A 23 8.10 -0.88 10.92
CA ASN A 23 9.12 -1.82 10.46
C ASN A 23 9.67 -2.65 11.62
N GLN A 24 9.32 -3.94 11.72
CA GLN A 24 10.14 -4.95 12.41
C GLN A 24 10.04 -6.31 11.73
N SER A 25 11.20 -6.93 11.65
CA SER A 25 11.57 -8.14 10.91
C SER A 25 10.63 -9.32 11.16
N ALA A 26 10.42 -10.09 10.09
CA ALA A 26 9.90 -11.44 10.16
C ALA A 26 10.80 -12.29 11.06
N ASP A 27 10.28 -12.77 12.18
CA ASP A 27 10.60 -14.09 12.69
C ASP A 27 9.55 -14.57 13.71
N ASN A 28 9.10 -15.80 13.45
CA ASN A 28 8.35 -16.70 14.32
C ASN A 28 6.92 -16.33 14.73
N ALA A 29 5.95 -16.79 13.92
CA ALA A 29 4.65 -17.23 14.43
C ALA A 29 4.31 -18.62 13.86
N ALA A 30 4.19 -19.58 14.77
CA ALA A 30 3.92 -20.98 14.51
C ALA A 30 2.55 -21.23 13.85
N ALA A 31 2.49 -22.21 12.94
CA ALA A 31 1.25 -22.88 12.54
C ALA A 31 0.60 -23.57 13.76
N PRO A 32 -0.74 -23.61 13.93
CA PRO A 32 -1.62 -24.55 13.20
C PRO A 32 -3.06 -23.97 12.99
N SER A 33 -4.12 -24.58 12.45
CA SER A 33 -4.53 -25.96 12.16
C SER A 33 -5.67 -25.93 11.10
N GLN A 34 -5.85 -27.03 10.38
CA GLN A 34 -6.75 -27.22 9.24
C GLN A 34 -8.20 -26.72 9.43
N MET A 35 -8.63 -25.77 8.59
CA MET A 35 -10.06 -25.52 8.32
C MET A 35 -10.62 -26.61 7.41
N ARG A 36 -11.69 -27.25 7.87
CA ARG A 36 -12.52 -28.18 7.09
C ARG A 36 -13.13 -27.45 5.89
N GLN A 37 -12.94 -28.03 4.71
CA GLN A 37 -13.53 -27.62 3.43
C GLN A 37 -15.06 -27.52 3.53
N GLY A 38 -15.58 -26.29 3.56
CA GLY A 38 -16.87 -25.93 2.99
C GLY A 38 -16.57 -25.11 1.74
N GLY A 39 -16.93 -25.61 0.56
CA GLY A 39 -16.56 -25.02 -0.73
C GLY A 39 -16.97 -23.55 -0.82
N MET A 40 -15.96 -22.68 -0.84
CA MET A 40 -16.11 -21.26 -1.13
C MET A 40 -16.39 -21.15 -2.63
N LEU A 41 -17.61 -20.79 -2.99
CA LEU A 41 -17.89 -20.32 -4.35
C LEU A 41 -17.10 -19.02 -4.52
N MET A 42 -16.07 -19.05 -5.36
CA MET A 42 -15.37 -17.85 -5.81
C MET A 42 -16.41 -16.96 -6.48
N ALA A 43 -16.83 -15.88 -5.80
CA ALA A 43 -17.52 -14.80 -6.48
C ALA A 43 -16.57 -14.19 -7.51
N ASP A 44 -17.10 -13.79 -8.66
CA ASP A 44 -16.33 -13.23 -9.77
C ASP A 44 -15.35 -12.17 -9.26
N THR A 45 -14.05 -12.44 -9.47
CA THR A 45 -13.03 -11.42 -9.26
C THR A 45 -13.37 -10.27 -10.21
N PRO A 46 -13.49 -9.01 -9.73
CA PRO A 46 -13.75 -7.88 -10.61
C PRO A 46 -12.75 -7.93 -11.76
N GLN A 47 -13.24 -8.03 -13.00
CA GLN A 47 -12.37 -8.17 -14.15
C GLN A 47 -11.49 -6.92 -14.26
N VAL A 48 -10.17 -7.13 -14.35
CA VAL A 48 -9.23 -6.06 -14.65
C VAL A 48 -9.52 -5.60 -16.08
N ASN A 49 -10.02 -4.38 -16.23
CA ASN A 49 -10.45 -3.89 -17.54
C ASN A 49 -9.29 -3.25 -18.30
N ASN A 50 -8.31 -2.69 -17.59
CA ASN A 50 -7.18 -1.98 -18.19
C ASN A 50 -5.93 -2.10 -17.29
N ALA A 51 -4.83 -2.58 -17.85
CA ALA A 51 -3.53 -2.64 -17.18
C ALA A 51 -2.56 -1.61 -17.77
N PHE A 52 -1.90 -0.86 -16.89
CA PHE A 52 -0.93 0.17 -17.21
C PHE A 52 0.43 -0.25 -16.67
N PRO A 53 1.48 -0.30 -17.51
CA PRO A 53 2.76 -0.89 -17.13
C PRO A 53 3.61 0.00 -16.19
N GLY A 54 3.27 1.29 -16.04
CA GLY A 54 3.95 2.21 -15.12
C GLY A 54 3.30 2.27 -13.74
N ASN A 55 3.98 2.96 -12.81
CA ASN A 55 3.38 3.29 -11.50
C ASN A 55 2.26 4.32 -11.67
N LEU A 56 1.30 4.36 -10.74
CA LEU A 56 0.17 5.31 -10.80
C LEU A 56 0.63 6.77 -10.94
N SER A 57 1.75 7.17 -10.34
CA SER A 57 2.27 8.54 -10.44
C SER A 57 2.67 8.97 -11.85
N GLN A 58 2.83 8.02 -12.78
CA GLN A 58 3.06 8.30 -14.20
C GLN A 58 1.77 8.71 -14.94
N TYR A 59 0.60 8.47 -14.34
CA TYR A 59 -0.67 8.64 -15.03
C TYR A 59 -1.58 9.65 -14.35
N THR A 60 -2.32 10.42 -15.14
CA THR A 60 -3.38 11.29 -14.66
C THR A 60 -4.74 10.67 -15.02
N ILE A 61 -5.59 10.50 -14.01
CA ILE A 61 -6.98 10.07 -14.19
C ILE A 61 -7.87 11.32 -14.14
N SER A 62 -8.64 11.57 -15.20
CA SER A 62 -9.49 12.77 -15.34
C SER A 62 -10.91 12.43 -15.80
N GLY A 63 -11.91 13.09 -15.20
CA GLY A 63 -13.32 13.02 -15.62
C GLY A 63 -13.70 14.06 -16.69
N PRO A 64 -14.96 14.10 -17.21
CA PRO A 64 -16.11 13.20 -16.99
C PRO A 64 -16.16 12.00 -17.96
N ASN A 65 -15.32 11.97 -18.99
CA ASN A 65 -15.24 10.88 -19.98
C ASN A 65 -14.34 9.71 -19.53
N LEU A 66 -13.88 9.76 -18.27
CA LEU A 66 -12.94 8.83 -17.62
C LEU A 66 -11.77 8.44 -18.54
N THR A 67 -10.74 9.28 -18.55
CA THR A 67 -9.52 9.03 -19.33
C THR A 67 -8.32 8.86 -18.42
N VAL A 68 -7.42 7.96 -18.80
CA VAL A 68 -6.09 7.78 -18.21
C VAL A 68 -5.06 8.35 -19.18
N THR A 69 -4.33 9.37 -18.75
CA THR A 69 -3.28 10.03 -19.54
C THR A 69 -1.91 9.61 -19.03
N ASP A 70 -1.07 9.05 -19.89
CA ASP A 70 0.36 8.82 -19.62
C ASP A 70 1.11 10.15 -19.66
N ASN A 71 1.58 10.63 -18.52
CA ASN A 71 2.26 11.92 -18.38
C ASN A 71 3.69 11.91 -18.97
N VAL A 72 4.19 10.75 -19.39
CA VAL A 72 5.51 10.60 -20.03
C VAL A 72 5.34 10.38 -21.53
N GLY A 73 4.55 9.38 -21.92
CA GLY A 73 4.32 9.03 -23.32
C GLY A 73 3.26 9.87 -24.03
N GLY A 74 2.47 10.67 -23.29
CA GLY A 74 1.39 11.50 -23.82
C GLY A 74 0.16 10.71 -24.30
N GLN A 75 0.15 9.38 -24.16
CA GLN A 75 -0.96 8.54 -24.58
C GLN A 75 -2.19 8.78 -23.71
N VAL A 76 -3.35 8.97 -24.34
CA VAL A 76 -4.63 9.14 -23.66
C VAL A 76 -5.51 7.93 -23.94
N THR A 77 -5.90 7.21 -22.89
CA THR A 77 -6.71 5.99 -22.97
C THR A 77 -8.07 6.23 -22.31
N PRO A 78 -9.19 6.20 -23.07
CA PRO A 78 -10.52 6.16 -22.48
C PRO A 78 -10.74 4.85 -21.71
N VAL A 79 -11.39 4.93 -20.56
CA VAL A 79 -11.73 3.77 -19.73
C VAL A 79 -13.22 3.77 -19.38
N PRO A 80 -13.85 2.59 -19.25
CA PRO A 80 -15.27 2.53 -18.94
C PRO A 80 -15.57 3.05 -17.52
N PRO A 81 -16.81 3.51 -17.26
CA PRO A 81 -17.28 3.76 -15.90
C PRO A 81 -17.09 2.53 -15.01
N LYS A 82 -16.77 2.77 -13.73
CA LYS A 82 -16.59 1.71 -12.73
C LYS A 82 -15.45 0.71 -13.03
N ALA A 83 -14.55 1.04 -13.97
CA ALA A 83 -13.41 0.19 -14.29
C ALA A 83 -12.49 -0.06 -13.09
N LEU A 84 -11.86 -1.24 -13.09
CA LEU A 84 -10.71 -1.52 -12.26
C LEU A 84 -9.43 -1.35 -13.09
N LEU A 85 -8.61 -0.38 -12.68
CA LEU A 85 -7.37 -0.01 -13.35
C LEU A 85 -6.18 -0.59 -12.59
N GLN A 86 -5.39 -1.43 -13.23
CA GLN A 86 -4.18 -2.00 -12.64
C GLN A 86 -2.96 -1.18 -13.07
N PHE A 87 -2.16 -0.74 -12.11
CA PHE A 87 -0.85 -0.12 -12.34
C PHE A 87 0.25 -1.05 -11.85
N ALA A 88 1.51 -0.70 -12.12
CA ALA A 88 2.65 -1.52 -11.69
C ALA A 88 2.78 -1.62 -10.16
N ASP A 89 2.26 -0.64 -9.42
CA ASP A 89 2.47 -0.52 -7.98
C ASP A 89 1.18 -0.54 -7.15
N THR A 90 0.01 -0.43 -7.78
CA THR A 90 -1.28 -0.27 -7.10
C THR A 90 -2.46 -0.58 -8.03
N THR A 91 -3.67 -0.51 -7.48
CA THR A 91 -4.93 -0.61 -8.23
C THR A 91 -5.80 0.60 -7.93
N VAL A 92 -6.53 1.09 -8.93
CA VAL A 92 -7.53 2.14 -8.78
C VAL A 92 -8.89 1.63 -9.23
N SER A 93 -9.90 1.71 -8.36
CA SER A 93 -11.29 1.45 -8.72
C SER A 93 -12.01 2.75 -9.06
N LEU A 94 -12.70 2.78 -10.21
CA LEU A 94 -13.60 3.86 -10.60
C LEU A 94 -15.05 3.61 -10.14
N ASP A 95 -15.32 2.55 -9.37
CA ASP A 95 -16.65 2.31 -8.78
C ASP A 95 -16.79 3.12 -7.48
N VAL A 96 -16.89 4.44 -7.67
CA VAL A 96 -16.78 5.48 -6.63
C VAL A 96 -18.13 5.83 -5.99
N ASP A 97 -19.24 5.35 -6.55
CA ASP A 97 -20.59 5.64 -6.05
C ASP A 97 -20.97 4.65 -4.93
N ASP A 98 -21.50 3.49 -5.32
CA ASP A 98 -22.06 2.48 -4.40
C ASP A 98 -21.34 1.13 -4.46
N GLY A 99 -20.20 1.08 -5.16
CA GLY A 99 -19.30 -0.08 -5.17
C GLY A 99 -18.74 -0.40 -3.79
N ASN A 100 -18.31 -1.65 -3.61
CA ASN A 100 -17.60 -2.07 -2.39
C ASN A 100 -16.34 -1.22 -2.09
N PRO A 101 -15.55 -0.77 -3.09
CA PRO A 101 -14.47 0.20 -2.88
C PRO A 101 -14.94 1.50 -2.22
N ALA A 102 -16.00 2.11 -2.74
CA ALA A 102 -16.54 3.37 -2.21
C ALA A 102 -17.10 3.21 -0.79
N LYS A 103 -17.85 2.13 -0.56
CA LYS A 103 -18.40 1.78 0.76
C LYS A 103 -17.30 1.54 1.80
N ALA A 104 -16.30 0.73 1.47
CA ALA A 104 -15.17 0.47 2.37
C ALA A 104 -14.39 1.76 2.67
N TYR A 105 -14.16 2.60 1.67
CA TYR A 105 -13.48 3.88 1.82
C TYR A 105 -14.23 4.80 2.78
N ARG A 106 -15.54 5.02 2.56
CA ARG A 106 -16.38 5.87 3.41
C ARG A 106 -16.44 5.35 4.83
N LEU A 107 -16.57 4.03 5.01
CA LEU A 107 -16.68 3.43 6.33
C LEU A 107 -15.39 3.57 7.14
N TYR A 108 -14.25 3.38 6.49
CA TYR A 108 -12.94 3.57 7.09
C TYR A 108 -12.74 5.05 7.49
N GLN A 109 -13.04 5.99 6.58
CA GLN A 109 -12.96 7.42 6.88
C GLN A 109 -13.91 7.80 8.02
N ALA A 110 -15.13 7.24 8.03
CA ALA A 110 -16.12 7.52 9.07
C ALA A 110 -15.67 7.04 10.45
N ALA A 111 -15.02 5.87 10.52
CA ALA A 111 -14.50 5.33 11.76
C ALA A 111 -13.30 6.14 12.31
N PHE A 112 -12.34 6.51 11.47
CA PHE A 112 -11.03 7.03 11.93
C PHE A 112 -10.75 8.49 11.59
N ASN A 113 -11.63 9.17 10.86
CA ASN A 113 -11.47 10.56 10.42
C ASN A 113 -10.14 10.83 9.68
N ARG A 114 -9.65 9.81 8.94
CA ARG A 114 -8.42 9.88 8.15
C ARG A 114 -8.59 9.13 6.84
N LEU A 115 -7.65 9.33 5.91
CA LEU A 115 -7.57 8.51 4.71
C LEU A 115 -7.27 7.05 5.09
N PRO A 116 -7.90 6.07 4.41
CA PRO A 116 -7.57 4.67 4.59
C PRO A 116 -6.11 4.41 4.19
N ASP A 117 -5.45 3.47 4.87
CA ASP A 117 -4.21 2.91 4.33
C ASP A 117 -4.55 1.96 3.15
N LEU A 118 -3.67 1.88 2.15
CA LEU A 118 -4.00 1.21 0.89
C LEU A 118 -4.24 -0.30 1.05
N ALA A 119 -3.46 -0.97 1.91
CA ALA A 119 -3.55 -2.41 2.13
C ALA A 119 -4.76 -2.77 3.01
N GLY A 120 -4.98 -2.03 4.09
CA GLY A 120 -6.14 -2.16 4.96
C GLY A 120 -7.45 -1.90 4.22
N LEU A 121 -7.50 -0.90 3.34
CA LEU A 121 -8.64 -0.68 2.46
C LEU A 121 -8.87 -1.88 1.53
N GLY A 122 -7.82 -2.41 0.91
CA GLY A 122 -7.92 -3.60 0.07
C GLY A 122 -8.44 -4.84 0.80
N ALA A 123 -8.06 -5.00 2.08
CA ALA A 123 -8.59 -6.06 2.94
C ALA A 123 -10.11 -5.91 3.16
N GLN A 124 -10.59 -4.70 3.45
CA GLN A 124 -12.03 -4.46 3.63
C GLN A 124 -12.82 -4.65 2.33
N ILE A 125 -12.28 -4.17 1.21
CA ILE A 125 -12.88 -4.38 -0.12
C ILE A 125 -12.99 -5.88 -0.41
N ASN A 126 -11.94 -6.65 -0.14
CA ASN A 126 -11.97 -8.10 -0.31
C ASN A 126 -13.02 -8.77 0.59
N GLY A 127 -13.12 -8.37 1.86
CA GLY A 127 -14.14 -8.85 2.78
C GLY A 127 -15.55 -8.62 2.25
N LEU A 128 -15.86 -7.40 1.81
CA LEU A 128 -17.16 -7.06 1.22
C LEU A 128 -17.44 -7.84 -0.07
N ASN A 129 -16.44 -8.00 -0.95
CA ASN A 129 -16.56 -8.78 -2.18
C ASN A 129 -16.83 -10.28 -1.88
N ASN A 130 -16.36 -10.79 -0.74
CA ASN A 130 -16.56 -12.17 -0.31
C ASN A 130 -17.74 -12.34 0.66
N GLY A 131 -18.66 -11.36 0.70
CA GLY A 131 -19.95 -11.49 1.37
C GLY A 131 -20.01 -11.02 2.81
N LEU A 132 -18.96 -10.38 3.34
CA LEU A 132 -19.12 -9.63 4.60
C LEU A 132 -20.11 -8.48 4.41
N SER A 133 -20.97 -8.27 5.38
CA SER A 133 -21.86 -7.10 5.40
C SER A 133 -21.09 -5.85 5.84
N MET A 134 -21.61 -4.68 5.47
CA MET A 134 -21.11 -3.39 5.96
C MET A 134 -21.10 -3.32 7.48
N GLU A 135 -22.13 -3.85 8.14
CA GLU A 135 -22.19 -3.88 9.59
C GLU A 135 -21.10 -4.77 10.20
N GLN A 136 -20.77 -5.91 9.59
CA GLN A 136 -19.67 -6.76 10.06
C GLN A 136 -18.31 -6.06 9.94
N VAL A 137 -18.07 -5.36 8.83
CA VAL A 137 -16.85 -4.55 8.65
C VAL A 137 -16.81 -3.40 9.66
N ALA A 138 -17.92 -2.69 9.84
CA ALA A 138 -18.05 -1.59 10.80
C ALA A 138 -17.81 -2.07 12.24
N GLN A 139 -18.32 -3.24 12.58
CA GLN A 139 -18.10 -3.89 13.87
C GLN A 139 -16.62 -4.21 14.08
N GLY A 140 -15.91 -4.65 13.03
CA GLY A 140 -14.47 -4.83 13.04
C GLY A 140 -13.71 -3.55 13.37
N PHE A 141 -14.10 -2.42 12.76
CA PHE A 141 -13.49 -1.12 13.07
C PHE A 141 -13.77 -0.65 14.49
N VAL A 142 -15.03 -0.67 14.94
CA VAL A 142 -15.40 -0.23 16.30
C VAL A 142 -14.72 -1.08 17.38
N ASN A 143 -14.50 -2.37 17.12
CA ASN A 143 -13.80 -3.27 18.04
C ASN A 143 -12.28 -3.25 17.89
N SER A 144 -11.75 -2.46 16.96
CA SER A 144 -10.32 -2.44 16.68
C SER A 144 -9.52 -1.76 17.81
N LYS A 145 -8.27 -2.18 17.97
CA LYS A 145 -7.31 -1.55 18.88
C LYS A 145 -7.07 -0.11 18.47
N GLU A 146 -7.01 0.20 17.17
CA GLU A 146 -6.89 1.58 16.70
C GLU A 146 -8.07 2.43 17.18
N PHE A 147 -9.31 1.94 17.10
CA PHE A 147 -10.49 2.70 17.52
C PHE A 147 -10.45 2.95 19.03
N ALA A 148 -10.11 1.91 19.81
CA ALA A 148 -9.94 2.02 21.25
C ALA A 148 -8.77 2.95 21.65
N ASP A 149 -7.64 2.90 20.96
CA ASP A 149 -6.47 3.75 21.22
C ASP A 149 -6.74 5.21 20.81
N THR A 150 -7.52 5.43 19.74
CA THR A 150 -7.82 6.77 19.20
C THR A 150 -8.88 7.49 20.03
N TYR A 151 -9.93 6.79 20.45
CA TYR A 151 -11.10 7.43 21.09
C TYR A 151 -11.36 6.98 22.52
N GLY A 152 -10.71 5.91 22.99
CA GLY A 152 -10.98 5.34 24.31
C GLY A 152 -12.35 4.68 24.41
N ASN A 153 -12.84 4.54 25.64
CA ASN A 153 -14.17 4.01 25.91
C ASN A 153 -15.20 5.14 25.89
N LEU A 154 -16.03 5.18 24.85
CA LEU A 154 -17.06 6.20 24.66
C LEU A 154 -18.42 5.70 25.14
N ASP A 155 -19.15 6.54 25.86
CA ASP A 155 -20.59 6.34 26.05
C ASP A 155 -21.38 6.60 24.74
N SER A 156 -22.69 6.38 24.74
CA SER A 156 -23.55 6.54 23.56
C SER A 156 -23.60 8.00 23.06
N VAL A 157 -23.60 8.99 23.96
CA VAL A 157 -23.63 10.41 23.61
C VAL A 157 -22.32 10.83 22.96
N GLN A 158 -21.19 10.41 23.55
CA GLN A 158 -19.85 10.67 23.05
C GLN A 158 -19.62 9.98 21.71
N PHE A 159 -20.06 8.72 21.55
CA PHE A 159 -19.95 7.99 20.29
C PHE A 159 -20.73 8.66 19.16
N VAL A 160 -21.98 9.06 19.40
CA VAL A 160 -22.78 9.75 18.37
C VAL A 160 -22.18 11.11 18.04
N THR A 161 -21.78 11.89 19.04
CA THR A 161 -21.14 13.20 18.83
C THR A 161 -19.85 13.07 18.02
N LEU A 162 -19.06 12.02 18.28
CA LEU A 162 -17.88 11.70 17.48
C LEU A 162 -18.24 11.48 16.01
N LEU A 163 -19.27 10.68 15.71
CA LEU A 163 -19.68 10.41 14.33
C LEU A 163 -20.16 11.67 13.59
N TYR A 164 -20.93 12.55 14.25
CA TYR A 164 -21.31 13.84 13.66
C TYR A 164 -20.08 14.68 13.28
N ASN A 165 -19.09 14.77 14.16
CA ASN A 165 -17.88 15.55 13.91
C ASN A 165 -16.97 14.90 12.83
N ASN A 166 -16.76 13.58 12.93
CA ASN A 166 -15.85 12.86 12.04
C ASN A 166 -16.43 12.70 10.64
N VAL A 167 -17.73 12.38 10.54
CA VAL A 167 -18.37 12.01 9.28
C VAL A 167 -19.02 13.23 8.63
N LEU A 168 -19.86 13.95 9.38
CA LEU A 168 -20.69 15.05 8.84
C LEU A 168 -20.04 16.42 8.97
N LYS A 169 -18.89 16.52 9.64
CA LYS A 169 -18.12 17.76 9.86
C LYS A 169 -18.94 18.86 10.54
N ARG A 170 -19.88 18.47 11.42
CA ARG A 170 -20.75 19.40 12.16
C ARG A 170 -21.13 18.83 13.52
N ALA A 171 -21.61 19.70 14.41
CA ALA A 171 -22.17 19.27 15.69
C ALA A 171 -23.53 18.56 15.50
N PRO A 172 -23.89 17.62 16.40
CA PRO A 172 -25.20 16.99 16.37
C PRO A 172 -26.32 17.97 16.70
N GLU A 173 -27.40 17.90 15.94
CA GLU A 173 -28.67 18.51 16.32
C GLU A 173 -29.34 17.72 17.47
N PRO A 174 -30.07 18.38 18.39
CA PRO A 174 -30.64 17.72 19.58
C PRO A 174 -31.54 16.52 19.26
N ALA A 175 -32.36 16.61 18.21
CA ALA A 175 -33.28 15.55 17.83
C ALA A 175 -32.55 14.31 17.27
N GLY A 176 -31.55 14.52 16.41
CA GLY A 176 -30.74 13.44 15.84
C GLY A 176 -29.88 12.75 16.91
N LEU A 177 -29.27 13.52 17.82
CA LEU A 177 -28.56 12.97 18.97
C LEU A 177 -29.47 12.07 19.82
N ALA A 178 -30.65 12.58 20.20
CA ALA A 178 -31.61 11.82 21.00
C ALA A 178 -32.07 10.54 20.29
N PHE A 179 -32.30 10.61 18.97
CA PHE A 179 -32.67 9.45 18.17
C PHE A 179 -31.61 8.35 18.22
N HIS A 180 -30.34 8.68 17.96
CA HIS A 180 -29.28 7.68 17.91
C HIS A 180 -28.93 7.14 19.31
N VAL A 181 -28.84 8.02 20.31
CA VAL A 181 -28.58 7.62 21.70
C VAL A 181 -29.69 6.71 22.22
N GLY A 182 -30.96 7.05 21.98
CA GLY A 182 -32.09 6.23 22.40
C GLY A 182 -32.10 4.84 21.77
N HIS A 183 -31.64 4.68 20.52
CA HIS A 183 -31.49 3.38 19.88
C HIS A 183 -30.27 2.59 20.39
N LEU A 184 -29.17 3.26 20.73
CA LEU A 184 -27.99 2.61 21.31
C LEU A 184 -28.28 2.11 22.73
N ASP A 185 -28.99 2.91 23.52
CA ASP A 185 -29.31 2.61 24.92
C ASP A 185 -30.58 1.76 25.07
N GLY A 186 -31.32 1.53 23.98
CA GLY A 186 -32.57 0.80 23.99
C GLY A 186 -33.73 1.50 24.72
N THR A 187 -33.64 2.82 24.87
CA THR A 187 -34.67 3.64 25.52
C THR A 187 -35.68 4.22 24.54
N ASN A 188 -35.56 3.94 23.24
CA ASN A 188 -36.45 4.48 22.24
C ASN A 188 -37.86 3.85 22.27
N PRO A 189 -38.92 4.62 21.95
CA PRO A 189 -40.30 4.12 22.02
C PRO A 189 -40.66 3.00 21.04
N ASP A 190 -39.88 2.81 19.97
CA ASP A 190 -40.12 1.77 18.96
C ASP A 190 -39.56 0.39 19.36
N GLY A 191 -38.88 0.30 20.51
CA GLY A 191 -38.34 -0.94 21.07
C GLY A 191 -37.13 -1.51 20.33
N ARG A 192 -36.56 -0.78 19.35
CA ARG A 192 -35.40 -1.24 18.60
C ARG A 192 -34.10 -0.84 19.28
N VAL A 193 -33.13 -1.75 19.27
CA VAL A 193 -31.76 -1.50 19.75
C VAL A 193 -30.80 -1.59 18.57
N PHE A 194 -30.00 -0.55 18.36
CA PHE A 194 -29.00 -0.52 17.31
C PHE A 194 -27.61 -0.83 17.88
N SER A 195 -26.81 -1.57 17.10
CA SER A 195 -25.39 -1.73 17.39
C SER A 195 -24.64 -0.43 17.06
N ARG A 196 -23.50 -0.18 17.71
CA ARG A 196 -22.59 0.91 17.31
C ARG A 196 -22.15 0.76 15.85
N ALA A 197 -21.98 -0.46 15.37
CA ALA A 197 -21.64 -0.78 13.99
C ALA A 197 -22.74 -0.37 13.00
N LEU A 198 -24.01 -0.61 13.34
CA LEU A 198 -25.15 -0.19 12.53
C LEU A 198 -25.25 1.33 12.46
N VAL A 199 -25.07 2.03 13.59
CA VAL A 199 -25.07 3.50 13.61
C VAL A 199 -23.91 4.05 12.77
N LEU A 200 -22.68 3.55 12.93
CA LEU A 200 -21.54 3.94 12.11
C LEU A 200 -21.80 3.71 10.60
N THR A 201 -22.38 2.57 10.25
CA THR A 201 -22.74 2.26 8.85
C THR A 201 -23.75 3.27 8.30
N GLY A 202 -24.76 3.63 9.09
CA GLY A 202 -25.76 4.64 8.72
C GLY A 202 -25.17 6.02 8.48
N PHE A 203 -24.25 6.48 9.34
CA PHE A 203 -23.52 7.73 9.12
C PHE A 203 -22.66 7.67 7.87
N SER A 204 -21.88 6.58 7.71
CA SER A 204 -20.99 6.37 6.56
C SER A 204 -21.72 6.45 5.22
N GLU A 205 -22.91 5.86 5.14
CA GLU A 205 -23.67 5.76 3.89
C GLU A 205 -24.78 6.80 3.76
N SER A 206 -24.84 7.78 4.66
CA SER A 206 -25.73 8.93 4.52
C SER A 206 -25.41 9.75 3.27
N ASP A 207 -26.43 10.32 2.65
CA ASP A 207 -26.25 11.18 1.45
C ASP A 207 -25.34 12.38 1.74
N GLU A 208 -25.40 12.91 2.96
CA GLU A 208 -24.52 13.99 3.43
C GLU A 208 -23.05 13.56 3.40
N ASN A 209 -22.71 12.37 3.94
CA ASN A 209 -21.34 11.88 3.89
C ASN A 209 -20.90 11.53 2.47
N LYS A 210 -21.78 10.91 1.66
CA LYS A 210 -21.46 10.62 0.25
C LYS A 210 -21.11 11.90 -0.51
N ALA A 211 -21.87 12.98 -0.30
CA ALA A 211 -21.58 14.28 -0.89
C ALA A 211 -20.26 14.87 -0.41
N LEU A 212 -19.93 14.78 0.88
CA LEU A 212 -18.66 15.25 1.44
C LEU A 212 -17.44 14.49 0.90
N VAL A 213 -17.61 13.22 0.53
CA VAL A 213 -16.53 12.35 0.03
C VAL A 213 -16.40 12.38 -1.49
N ALA A 214 -17.49 12.68 -2.23
CA ALA A 214 -17.55 12.57 -3.68
C ALA A 214 -16.36 13.22 -4.41
N ASP A 215 -16.04 14.47 -4.09
CA ASP A 215 -14.94 15.20 -4.73
C ASP A 215 -13.57 14.57 -4.51
N ARG A 216 -13.37 13.88 -3.38
CA ARG A 216 -12.11 13.22 -3.01
C ARG A 216 -11.88 11.97 -3.86
N ILE A 217 -12.93 11.19 -4.10
CA ILE A 217 -12.85 9.90 -4.77
C ILE A 217 -13.24 9.97 -6.25
N ARG A 218 -13.61 11.14 -6.77
CA ARG A 218 -14.07 11.33 -8.17
C ARG A 218 -13.12 10.79 -9.25
N ASN A 219 -11.82 10.77 -8.96
CA ASN A 219 -10.78 10.28 -9.87
C ASN A 219 -10.38 8.82 -9.60
N GLY A 220 -11.16 8.11 -8.78
CA GLY A 220 -10.94 6.74 -8.39
C GLY A 220 -10.47 6.57 -6.94
N ILE A 221 -10.57 5.33 -6.48
CA ILE A 221 -10.17 4.88 -5.14
C ILE A 221 -8.95 3.98 -5.31
N GLU A 222 -7.81 4.48 -4.86
CA GLU A 222 -6.56 3.73 -4.84
C GLU A 222 -6.53 2.73 -3.68
N TYR A 223 -6.09 1.50 -3.93
CA TYR A 223 -5.87 0.48 -2.91
C TYR A 223 -4.89 -0.60 -3.39
N ILE A 224 -4.34 -1.38 -2.46
CA ILE A 224 -3.55 -2.58 -2.76
C ILE A 224 -4.48 -3.80 -2.62
N PRO A 225 -4.73 -4.59 -3.68
CA PRO A 225 -5.58 -5.77 -3.58
C PRO A 225 -5.13 -6.74 -2.50
N TRP A 226 -6.08 -7.36 -1.80
CA TRP A 226 -5.78 -8.36 -0.79
C TRP A 226 -4.94 -9.51 -1.36
N GLY A 227 -3.93 -9.96 -0.59
CA GLY A 227 -3.01 -11.00 -1.02
C GLY A 227 -1.96 -10.54 -2.04
N THR A 228 -1.97 -9.26 -2.42
CA THR A 228 -0.90 -8.62 -3.19
C THR A 228 -0.13 -7.64 -2.30
N SER A 229 1.06 -7.29 -2.76
CA SER A 229 1.88 -6.24 -2.16
C SER A 229 2.34 -5.32 -3.28
N GLY A 230 2.31 -4.01 -3.05
CA GLY A 230 3.10 -3.10 -3.88
C GLY A 230 4.59 -3.47 -3.81
N PRO A 231 5.43 -2.94 -4.72
CA PRO A 231 6.86 -3.13 -4.65
C PRO A 231 7.36 -2.67 -3.27
N SER A 232 8.28 -3.40 -2.64
CA SER A 232 8.70 -3.15 -1.24
C SER A 232 10.19 -2.83 -1.13
N ASN A 233 10.79 -2.36 -2.22
CA ASN A 233 12.21 -2.06 -2.29
C ASN A 233 12.60 -1.01 -1.23
N PRO A 234 13.71 -1.20 -0.50
CA PRO A 234 14.23 -0.19 0.41
C PRO A 234 14.58 1.10 -0.33
N ALA A 235 14.52 2.23 0.37
CA ALA A 235 14.83 3.55 -0.18
C ALA A 235 16.19 3.61 -0.91
N THR A 236 17.18 2.84 -0.44
CA THR A 236 18.52 2.74 -1.02
C THR A 236 18.54 2.16 -2.43
N ASP A 237 17.57 1.34 -2.81
CA ASP A 237 17.51 0.75 -4.15
C ASP A 237 17.21 1.80 -5.22
N PHE A 238 16.60 2.91 -4.83
CA PHE A 238 16.30 4.05 -5.70
C PHE A 238 17.46 5.05 -5.78
N ALA A 239 18.63 4.76 -5.21
CA ALA A 239 19.77 5.66 -5.21
C ALA A 239 20.16 6.11 -6.63
N GLY A 240 20.22 7.42 -6.85
CA GLY A 240 20.45 8.00 -8.16
C GLY A 240 20.01 9.45 -8.25
N ILE A 241 20.31 10.07 -9.40
CA ILE A 241 19.91 11.43 -9.73
C ILE A 241 18.91 11.36 -10.88
N TYR A 242 17.71 11.87 -10.66
CA TYR A 242 16.58 11.89 -11.59
C TYR A 242 16.32 13.33 -12.01
N ASN A 243 16.64 13.65 -13.25
CA ASN A 243 16.49 15.00 -13.79
C ASN A 243 15.43 14.99 -14.89
N GLY A 244 14.61 16.04 -14.93
CA GLY A 244 13.72 16.22 -16.06
C GLY A 244 12.75 17.39 -15.89
N PRO A 245 11.80 17.51 -16.84
CA PRO A 245 10.90 18.65 -16.90
C PRO A 245 9.85 18.63 -15.77
N LEU A 246 9.49 19.85 -15.38
CA LEU A 246 8.29 20.18 -14.61
C LEU A 246 7.33 20.93 -15.54
N SER A 247 6.04 20.60 -15.50
CA SER A 247 5.02 21.20 -16.37
C SER A 247 3.66 21.29 -15.67
N GLY A 248 2.73 22.08 -16.23
CA GLY A 248 1.39 22.32 -15.67
C GLY A 248 1.08 23.81 -15.57
N GLY A 249 0.64 24.26 -14.40
CA GLY A 249 0.44 25.68 -14.10
C GLY A 249 1.73 26.51 -14.00
N ASP A 250 2.88 25.86 -14.05
CA ASP A 250 4.22 26.44 -14.20
C ASP A 250 5.08 25.45 -15.01
N SER A 251 6.23 25.91 -15.51
CA SER A 251 7.18 25.06 -16.22
C SER A 251 8.61 25.31 -15.77
N GLY A 252 9.44 24.26 -15.89
CA GLY A 252 10.79 24.28 -15.37
C GLY A 252 11.47 22.91 -15.39
N THR A 253 12.42 22.74 -14.49
CA THR A 253 13.14 21.48 -14.28
C THR A 253 13.10 21.07 -12.83
N VAL A 254 13.03 19.76 -12.60
CA VAL A 254 13.24 19.15 -11.29
C VAL A 254 14.50 18.29 -11.34
N SER A 255 15.25 18.30 -10.25
CA SER A 255 16.32 17.35 -9.97
C SER A 255 16.00 16.68 -8.64
N LEU A 256 15.80 15.36 -8.64
CA LEU A 256 15.60 14.56 -7.44
C LEU A 256 16.81 13.65 -7.27
N THR A 257 17.44 13.66 -6.11
CA THR A 257 18.55 12.78 -5.77
C THR A 257 18.17 11.92 -4.59
N VAL A 258 18.15 10.61 -4.82
CA VAL A 258 18.14 9.62 -3.74
C VAL A 258 19.60 9.31 -3.41
N THR A 259 20.02 9.65 -2.20
CA THR A 259 21.39 9.39 -1.73
C THR A 259 21.62 7.90 -1.50
N ALA A 260 22.89 7.48 -1.39
CA ALA A 260 23.25 6.12 -1.01
C ALA A 260 22.70 5.69 0.37
N SER A 261 22.35 6.65 1.23
CA SER A 261 21.70 6.40 2.52
C SER A 261 20.17 6.24 2.44
N GLY A 262 19.58 6.42 1.25
CA GLY A 262 18.14 6.41 1.02
C GLY A 262 17.44 7.74 1.32
N ALA A 263 18.17 8.78 1.76
CA ALA A 263 17.61 10.12 1.90
C ALA A 263 17.28 10.73 0.52
N LEU A 264 16.16 11.44 0.43
CA LEU A 264 15.72 12.13 -0.79
C LEU A 264 15.97 13.63 -0.64
N VAL A 265 16.72 14.17 -1.58
CA VAL A 265 16.95 15.61 -1.75
C VAL A 265 16.57 16.01 -3.16
N GLY A 266 16.35 17.29 -3.41
CA GLY A 266 16.04 17.76 -4.75
C GLY A 266 16.14 19.26 -4.90
N THR A 267 15.98 19.71 -6.13
CA THR A 267 15.88 21.12 -6.48
C THR A 267 14.82 21.28 -7.56
N VAL A 268 14.07 22.37 -7.49
CA VAL A 268 13.11 22.77 -8.52
C VAL A 268 13.51 24.14 -9.02
N HIS A 269 13.66 24.25 -10.33
CA HIS A 269 13.90 25.50 -11.04
C HIS A 269 12.71 25.74 -11.96
N SER A 270 11.83 26.67 -11.62
CA SER A 270 10.72 27.08 -12.48
C SER A 270 10.94 28.49 -13.02
N ASN A 271 10.11 28.92 -13.99
CA ASN A 271 10.27 30.23 -14.65
C ASN A 271 10.24 31.43 -13.68
N GLY A 272 9.75 31.24 -12.45
CA GLY A 272 9.74 32.27 -11.42
C GLY A 272 10.64 32.01 -10.21
N TRP A 273 11.08 30.77 -9.94
CA TRP A 273 11.53 30.39 -8.59
C TRP A 273 12.59 29.27 -8.56
N ASN A 274 13.47 29.36 -7.54
CA ASN A 274 14.38 28.29 -7.15
C ASN A 274 13.97 27.75 -5.78
N ILE A 275 13.61 26.46 -5.72
CA ILE A 275 13.25 25.79 -4.47
C ILE A 275 14.24 24.66 -4.23
N ASP A 276 15.02 24.77 -3.16
CA ASP A 276 15.85 23.68 -2.67
C ASP A 276 14.99 22.75 -1.79
N MET A 277 15.03 21.45 -2.07
CA MET A 277 14.37 20.41 -1.32
C MET A 277 15.47 19.67 -0.53
N SER A 278 15.73 20.07 0.72
CA SER A 278 16.79 19.44 1.53
C SER A 278 16.22 18.58 2.66
N GLY A 279 16.84 17.41 2.90
CA GLY A 279 16.74 16.70 4.17
C GLY A 279 15.50 15.85 4.39
N VAL A 280 14.84 15.36 3.34
CA VAL A 280 13.60 14.58 3.53
C VAL A 280 13.89 13.07 3.52
N THR A 281 13.64 12.43 4.64
CA THR A 281 13.65 10.97 4.79
C THR A 281 12.24 10.45 4.64
N GLY A 282 11.89 9.87 3.48
CA GLY A 282 10.49 9.47 3.28
C GLY A 282 10.18 8.80 1.96
N ILE A 283 11.06 7.94 1.45
CA ILE A 283 10.67 6.99 0.40
C ILE A 283 9.94 5.85 1.09
N ALA A 284 8.62 5.83 0.96
CA ALA A 284 7.75 4.76 1.39
C ALA A 284 7.94 3.50 0.51
N PRO A 285 7.42 2.33 0.94
CA PRO A 285 7.44 1.12 0.12
C PRO A 285 6.99 1.40 -1.32
N GLY A 286 7.75 0.89 -2.27
CA GLY A 286 7.44 1.00 -3.70
C GLY A 286 7.98 2.25 -4.35
N GLY A 287 8.89 2.96 -3.69
CA GLY A 287 9.52 4.15 -4.24
C GLY A 287 8.64 5.39 -4.12
N ARG A 288 7.53 5.31 -3.36
CA ARG A 288 6.58 6.42 -3.21
C ARG A 288 7.14 7.49 -2.28
N PHE A 289 6.86 8.75 -2.58
CA PHE A 289 7.27 9.85 -1.72
C PHE A 289 6.21 10.95 -1.71
N ALA A 290 6.18 11.67 -0.59
CA ALA A 290 5.48 12.93 -0.44
C ALA A 290 6.44 13.89 0.27
N LEU A 291 6.70 15.03 -0.34
CA LEU A 291 7.69 16.00 0.10
C LEU A 291 7.02 17.35 0.22
N ASP A 292 7.07 17.92 1.42
CA ASP A 292 6.83 19.35 1.59
C ASP A 292 8.12 20.08 1.18
N VAL A 293 7.97 21.10 0.34
CA VAL A 293 9.08 21.93 -0.12
C VAL A 293 8.86 23.36 0.31
N SER A 294 9.95 24.02 0.71
CA SER A 294 9.91 25.43 1.07
C SER A 294 11.22 26.09 0.69
N GLY A 295 11.15 27.21 -0.03
CA GLY A 295 12.34 27.90 -0.55
C GLY A 295 11.93 29.07 -1.43
N GLY A 296 12.76 30.12 -1.48
CA GLY A 296 12.49 31.29 -2.33
C GLY A 296 11.22 32.08 -1.97
N GLY A 297 10.69 31.94 -0.75
CA GLY A 297 9.43 32.59 -0.31
C GLY A 297 8.16 31.77 -0.59
N HIS A 298 8.30 30.55 -1.11
CA HIS A 298 7.17 29.68 -1.45
C HIS A 298 7.20 28.39 -0.64
N THR A 299 6.02 27.79 -0.47
CA THR A 299 5.81 26.45 0.08
C THR A 299 5.01 25.62 -0.92
N GLY A 300 5.28 24.33 -1.02
CA GLY A 300 4.59 23.41 -1.94
C GLY A 300 4.63 21.98 -1.48
N THR A 301 3.92 21.12 -2.20
CA THR A 301 3.97 19.67 -2.01
C THR A 301 4.31 18.97 -3.32
N PHE A 302 5.20 17.99 -3.25
CA PHE A 302 5.59 17.11 -4.34
C PHE A 302 5.28 15.67 -3.94
N THR A 303 4.47 14.99 -4.72
CA THR A 303 4.09 13.60 -4.47
C THR A 303 4.38 12.77 -5.71
N GLY A 304 5.00 11.62 -5.57
CA GLY A 304 5.34 10.81 -6.73
C GLY A 304 5.86 9.44 -6.36
N SER A 305 6.44 8.77 -7.35
CA SER A 305 7.16 7.51 -7.12
C SER A 305 8.36 7.34 -8.05
N PHE A 306 9.30 6.50 -7.60
CA PHE A 306 10.40 5.98 -8.40
C PHE A 306 10.05 4.58 -8.91
N ASN A 307 10.28 4.33 -10.20
CA ASN A 307 10.16 3.01 -10.80
C ASN A 307 11.56 2.50 -11.20
N LEU A 308 12.02 1.43 -10.54
CA LEU A 308 13.34 0.84 -10.80
C LEU A 308 13.44 0.18 -12.18
N GLY A 309 12.34 -0.38 -12.68
CA GLY A 309 12.31 -1.06 -13.98
C GLY A 309 12.48 -0.09 -15.15
N SER A 310 11.87 1.09 -15.08
CA SER A 310 11.94 2.13 -16.11
C SER A 310 12.98 3.21 -15.84
N GLY A 311 13.50 3.33 -14.62
CA GLY A 311 14.44 4.39 -14.23
C GLY A 311 13.80 5.78 -14.13
N LEU A 312 12.48 5.84 -14.02
CA LEU A 312 11.69 7.07 -13.98
C LEU A 312 11.34 7.47 -12.55
N ALA A 313 11.36 8.77 -12.29
CA ALA A 313 10.70 9.43 -11.17
C ALA A 313 9.53 10.25 -11.73
N THR A 314 8.30 9.95 -11.36
CA THR A 314 7.12 10.68 -11.84
C THR A 314 6.25 11.13 -10.69
N GLY A 315 5.52 12.22 -10.87
CA GLY A 315 4.60 12.68 -9.86
C GLY A 315 3.94 14.01 -10.17
N PHE A 316 3.33 14.54 -9.12
CA PHE A 316 2.54 15.76 -9.11
C PHE A 316 3.12 16.77 -8.15
N TRP A 317 2.92 18.04 -8.46
CA TRP A 317 3.29 19.15 -7.59
C TRP A 317 2.11 20.11 -7.43
N ASN A 318 2.07 20.78 -6.27
CA ASN A 318 1.08 21.78 -5.93
C ASN A 318 1.72 22.89 -5.07
N TYR A 319 1.44 24.15 -5.40
CA TYR A 319 1.82 25.30 -4.58
C TYR A 319 0.57 25.91 -3.92
N PRO A 320 0.29 25.60 -2.63
CA PRO A 320 -0.84 26.15 -1.92
C PRO A 320 -0.92 27.67 -1.99
N GLY A 321 -2.14 28.21 -2.19
CA GLY A 321 -2.36 29.65 -2.38
C GLY A 321 -2.20 30.12 -3.82
N THR A 322 -1.89 29.23 -4.77
CA THR A 322 -1.88 29.50 -6.21
C THR A 322 -2.82 28.54 -6.96
N THR A 323 -3.04 28.79 -8.25
CA THR A 323 -3.67 27.82 -9.18
C THR A 323 -2.64 26.88 -9.82
N ALA A 324 -1.37 27.00 -9.44
CA ALA A 324 -0.28 26.27 -10.05
C ALA A 324 -0.21 24.85 -9.48
N VAL A 325 -0.61 23.90 -10.33
CA VAL A 325 -0.51 22.46 -10.12
C VAL A 325 0.02 21.83 -11.39
N GLY A 326 0.66 20.67 -11.29
CA GLY A 326 1.17 20.02 -12.49
C GLY A 326 1.85 18.70 -12.24
N THR A 327 2.61 18.26 -13.24
CA THR A 327 3.34 17.01 -13.23
C THR A 327 4.83 17.26 -13.38
N PHE A 328 5.62 16.30 -12.94
CA PHE A 328 7.04 16.23 -13.26
C PHE A 328 7.40 14.82 -13.71
N ASN A 329 8.39 14.74 -14.59
CA ASN A 329 9.07 13.48 -14.89
C ASN A 329 10.58 13.71 -14.83
N GLY A 330 11.26 12.92 -14.03
CA GLY A 330 12.70 12.84 -13.95
C GLY A 330 13.16 11.49 -14.47
N SER A 331 14.21 11.48 -15.27
CA SER A 331 14.88 10.25 -15.67
C SER A 331 16.28 10.25 -15.06
N SER A 332 16.70 9.09 -14.57
CA SER A 332 18.11 8.92 -14.24
C SER A 332 18.86 8.47 -15.50
N LYS A 333 19.96 9.15 -15.83
CA LYS A 333 20.99 8.51 -16.66
C LYS A 333 21.63 7.48 -15.73
N PRO A 334 21.55 6.17 -16.02
CA PRO A 334 21.85 5.14 -15.03
C PRO A 334 23.27 5.34 -14.47
N PRO A 335 23.42 5.67 -13.17
CA PRO A 335 24.67 5.37 -12.49
C PRO A 335 24.73 3.86 -12.34
N VAL A 336 25.83 3.31 -12.84
CA VAL A 336 26.19 1.89 -12.90
C VAL A 336 25.85 1.15 -11.59
N VAL A 337 24.92 0.19 -11.72
CA VAL A 337 24.75 -1.04 -10.93
C VAL A 337 24.33 -0.86 -9.47
N ALA A 338 23.02 -0.96 -9.23
CA ALA A 338 22.46 -1.22 -7.91
C ALA A 338 23.07 -2.49 -7.28
N LEU A 339 23.38 -2.40 -5.97
CA LEU A 339 23.93 -3.47 -5.14
C LEU A 339 23.01 -4.70 -5.18
N ARG A 340 23.30 -5.67 -6.06
CA ARG A 340 22.54 -6.92 -6.16
C ARG A 340 23.03 -7.96 -5.16
N PHE A 341 24.21 -7.75 -4.57
CA PHE A 341 24.79 -8.76 -3.71
C PHE A 341 23.96 -9.07 -2.45
N PRO A 342 23.33 -8.10 -1.75
CA PRO A 342 22.47 -8.43 -0.61
C PRO A 342 21.29 -9.36 -0.98
N GLN A 343 20.68 -9.14 -2.15
CA GLN A 343 19.60 -9.98 -2.67
C GLN A 343 20.11 -11.37 -3.08
N VAL A 344 21.26 -11.43 -3.76
CA VAL A 344 21.93 -12.70 -4.08
C VAL A 344 22.29 -13.46 -2.82
N GLN A 345 22.83 -12.79 -1.81
CA GLN A 345 23.25 -13.40 -0.55
C GLN A 345 22.06 -13.97 0.20
N ALA A 346 20.92 -13.28 0.22
CA ALA A 346 19.68 -13.81 0.79
C ALA A 346 19.24 -15.11 0.11
N ILE A 347 19.24 -15.14 -1.23
CA ILE A 347 18.89 -16.35 -1.99
C ILE A 347 19.89 -17.47 -1.73
N ILE A 348 21.20 -17.19 -1.76
CA ILE A 348 22.25 -18.18 -1.52
C ILE A 348 22.14 -18.76 -0.10
N ASN A 349 21.86 -17.93 0.90
CA ASN A 349 21.64 -18.38 2.27
C ASN A 349 20.42 -19.31 2.38
N GLN A 350 19.32 -18.97 1.72
CA GLN A 350 18.09 -19.74 1.80
C GLN A 350 18.11 -21.03 0.97
N ARG A 351 18.76 -21.01 -0.20
CA ARG A 351 18.70 -22.08 -1.20
C ARG A 351 19.93 -22.98 -1.22
N CYS A 352 21.08 -22.48 -0.80
CA CYS A 352 22.37 -23.18 -0.99
C CYS A 352 23.08 -23.49 0.33
N VAL A 353 23.04 -22.59 1.31
CA VAL A 353 23.82 -22.75 2.57
C VAL A 353 23.34 -23.94 3.40
N VAL A 354 22.11 -24.41 3.25
CA VAL A 354 21.64 -25.66 3.90
C VAL A 354 22.53 -26.87 3.59
N CYS A 355 23.21 -26.89 2.43
CA CYS A 355 24.16 -27.95 2.05
C CYS A 355 25.61 -27.43 1.91
N HIS A 356 25.82 -26.12 1.78
CA HIS A 356 27.12 -25.49 1.55
C HIS A 356 27.55 -24.56 2.69
N SER A 357 27.12 -24.85 3.91
CA SER A 357 27.53 -24.16 5.14
C SER A 357 28.93 -24.57 5.60
N ALA A 358 29.41 -23.90 6.65
CA ALA A 358 30.62 -24.28 7.37
C ALA A 358 30.66 -25.69 7.93
N SER A 359 29.51 -26.21 8.34
CA SER A 359 29.41 -27.51 8.96
C SER A 359 29.30 -28.66 7.95
N ILE A 360 28.76 -28.41 6.76
CA ILE A 360 28.45 -29.47 5.78
C ILE A 360 29.44 -29.46 4.62
N ALA A 361 29.70 -28.27 4.04
CA ALA A 361 30.63 -28.08 2.93
C ALA A 361 30.49 -29.13 1.81
N ASN A 362 29.26 -29.43 1.36
CA ASN A 362 29.04 -30.52 0.42
C ASN A 362 29.85 -30.31 -0.87
N ALA A 363 30.45 -31.39 -1.37
CA ALA A 363 31.42 -31.38 -2.47
C ALA A 363 32.62 -30.43 -2.25
N GLY A 364 32.97 -30.12 -1.00
CA GLY A 364 34.04 -29.18 -0.65
C GLY A 364 33.69 -27.71 -0.89
N VAL A 365 32.45 -27.38 -1.24
CA VAL A 365 32.01 -26.03 -1.58
C VAL A 365 31.37 -25.36 -0.36
N ARG A 366 31.78 -24.12 -0.11
CA ARG A 366 31.30 -23.26 0.97
C ARG A 366 30.71 -21.96 0.39
N LEU A 367 29.56 -21.54 0.91
CA LEU A 367 28.81 -20.36 0.43
C LEU A 367 28.29 -19.45 1.56
N ASP A 368 28.75 -19.68 2.78
CA ASP A 368 28.32 -18.99 4.01
C ASP A 368 29.04 -17.65 4.26
N SER A 369 29.84 -17.15 3.31
CA SER A 369 30.39 -15.80 3.34
C SER A 369 30.45 -15.19 1.95
N GLU A 370 30.41 -13.86 1.87
CA GLU A 370 30.49 -13.12 0.61
C GLU A 370 31.73 -13.47 -0.23
N ALA A 371 32.91 -13.49 0.39
CA ALA A 371 34.15 -13.81 -0.30
C ALA A 371 34.09 -15.20 -0.95
N LEU A 372 33.44 -16.16 -0.29
CA LEU A 372 33.25 -17.51 -0.78
C LEU A 372 32.19 -17.59 -1.90
N ILE A 373 31.09 -16.84 -1.77
CA ILE A 373 30.08 -16.74 -2.84
C ILE A 373 30.70 -16.17 -4.12
N ARG A 374 31.52 -15.12 -3.99
CA ARG A 374 32.23 -14.49 -5.11
C ARG A 374 33.27 -15.43 -5.73
N ALA A 375 34.07 -16.09 -4.90
CA ALA A 375 35.05 -17.07 -5.37
C ALA A 375 34.40 -18.22 -6.14
N GLN A 376 33.17 -18.59 -5.78
CA GLN A 376 32.42 -19.68 -6.38
C GLN A 376 31.46 -19.24 -7.51
N ALA A 377 31.42 -17.94 -7.86
CA ALA A 377 30.44 -17.38 -8.80
C ALA A 377 30.36 -18.14 -10.14
N GLY A 378 31.51 -18.52 -10.73
CA GLY A 378 31.52 -19.32 -11.96
C GLY A 378 30.83 -20.67 -11.82
N LEU A 379 31.08 -21.37 -10.71
CA LEU A 379 30.47 -22.67 -10.44
C LEU A 379 28.97 -22.54 -10.11
N ILE A 380 28.57 -21.53 -9.33
CA ILE A 380 27.16 -21.20 -9.08
C ILE A 380 26.43 -20.97 -10.40
N ASN A 381 27.03 -20.23 -11.34
CA ASN A 381 26.43 -19.98 -12.64
C ASN A 381 26.19 -21.30 -13.42
N THR A 382 27.19 -22.19 -13.45
CA THR A 382 27.08 -23.45 -14.19
C THR A 382 26.03 -24.38 -13.58
N VAL A 383 26.06 -24.60 -12.26
CA VAL A 383 25.24 -25.65 -11.62
C VAL A 383 23.86 -25.18 -11.19
N ALA A 384 23.69 -23.91 -10.83
CA ALA A 384 22.41 -23.38 -10.37
C ALA A 384 21.72 -22.49 -11.42
N VAL A 385 22.43 -21.70 -12.21
CA VAL A 385 21.76 -20.80 -13.17
C VAL A 385 21.53 -21.49 -14.51
N GLN A 386 22.58 -22.04 -15.13
CA GLN A 386 22.53 -22.57 -16.49
C GLN A 386 21.93 -23.97 -16.58
N SER A 387 22.38 -24.90 -15.74
CA SER A 387 21.90 -26.29 -15.78
C SER A 387 20.70 -26.55 -14.87
N THR A 388 20.42 -25.66 -13.91
CA THR A 388 19.40 -25.81 -12.86
C THR A 388 19.55 -27.07 -11.98
N PHE A 389 20.69 -27.77 -12.10
CA PHE A 389 20.97 -29.03 -11.42
C PHE A 389 20.99 -28.88 -9.89
N MET A 390 21.51 -27.75 -9.41
CA MET A 390 21.48 -27.36 -8.01
C MET A 390 20.39 -26.31 -7.78
N PRO A 391 19.68 -26.36 -6.64
CA PRO A 391 19.71 -27.41 -5.61
C PRO A 391 19.21 -28.76 -6.17
N LEU A 392 19.79 -29.89 -5.72
CA LEU A 392 19.44 -31.23 -6.24
C LEU A 392 17.94 -31.47 -6.20
N GLY A 393 17.33 -31.77 -7.35
CA GLY A 393 15.89 -31.98 -7.48
C GLY A 393 15.03 -30.77 -7.08
N ASN A 394 15.63 -29.57 -7.07
CA ASN A 394 15.07 -28.34 -6.52
C ASN A 394 14.57 -28.46 -5.07
N ALA A 395 15.25 -29.26 -4.22
CA ALA A 395 14.81 -29.58 -2.86
C ALA A 395 14.54 -28.37 -1.96
N THR A 396 15.14 -27.20 -2.23
CA THR A 396 14.92 -25.96 -1.46
C THR A 396 13.95 -24.98 -2.12
N GLY A 397 13.27 -25.38 -3.21
CA GLY A 397 12.26 -24.56 -3.89
C GLY A 397 12.80 -23.30 -4.56
N MET A 398 13.99 -23.36 -5.15
CA MET A 398 14.58 -22.21 -5.86
C MET A 398 13.79 -21.87 -7.13
N THR A 399 13.36 -20.62 -7.29
CA THR A 399 12.49 -20.19 -8.40
C THR A 399 13.29 -19.78 -9.64
N PRO A 400 12.67 -19.72 -10.84
CA PRO A 400 13.31 -19.19 -12.04
C PRO A 400 13.79 -17.74 -11.88
N ASP A 401 13.02 -16.88 -11.21
CA ASP A 401 13.37 -15.47 -10.99
C ASP A 401 14.59 -15.33 -10.07
N GLU A 402 14.68 -16.15 -9.02
CA GLU A 402 15.85 -16.21 -8.14
C GLU A 402 17.12 -16.61 -8.90
N ARG A 403 17.01 -17.58 -9.83
CA ARG A 403 18.12 -17.99 -10.71
C ARG A 403 18.51 -16.88 -11.68
N ALA A 404 17.53 -16.20 -12.26
CA ALA A 404 17.77 -15.07 -13.16
C ALA A 404 18.49 -13.91 -12.45
N LEU A 405 18.11 -13.62 -11.19
CA LEU A 405 18.75 -12.59 -10.38
C LEU A 405 20.22 -12.92 -10.09
N ILE A 406 20.52 -14.16 -9.69
CA ILE A 406 21.90 -14.63 -9.48
C ILE A 406 22.69 -14.58 -10.79
N GLY A 407 22.11 -15.08 -11.88
CA GLY A 407 22.74 -15.07 -13.20
C GLY A 407 23.10 -13.66 -13.65
N LYS A 408 22.20 -12.69 -13.43
CA LYS A 408 22.43 -11.30 -13.78
C LYS A 408 23.49 -10.64 -12.89
N TRP A 409 23.54 -10.94 -11.59
CA TRP A 409 24.63 -10.48 -10.73
C TRP A 409 26.00 -11.00 -11.19
N ILE A 410 26.07 -12.28 -11.60
CA ILE A 410 27.31 -12.89 -12.10
C ILE A 410 27.71 -12.26 -13.45
N SER A 411 26.76 -12.09 -14.39
CA SER A 411 27.04 -11.48 -15.70
C SER A 411 27.53 -10.04 -15.58
N ASP A 412 27.11 -9.34 -14.52
CA ASP A 412 27.47 -7.95 -14.26
C ASP A 412 28.83 -7.81 -13.55
N GLY A 413 29.61 -8.90 -13.45
CA GLY A 413 30.95 -8.88 -12.87
C GLY A 413 30.95 -8.99 -11.34
N THR A 414 29.90 -9.55 -10.75
CA THR A 414 29.71 -9.66 -9.29
C THR A 414 29.88 -8.31 -8.60
N PRO A 415 29.02 -7.33 -8.86
CA PRO A 415 29.07 -6.06 -8.14
C PRO A 415 28.85 -6.25 -6.63
N PRO A 416 29.24 -5.26 -5.80
CA PRO A 416 28.97 -5.26 -4.37
C PRO A 416 27.50 -5.34 -4.00
#